data_AF-A0A919AL80-F1
#
_entry.id   AF-A0A919AL80-F1
#
_cell.length_a   1.000
_cell.length_b   1.000
_cell.length_c   1.000
_cell.angle_alpha   90.00
_cell.angle_beta   90.00
_cell.angle_gamma   90.00
#
_symmetry.space_group_name_H-M   'P 1'
#
loop_
_entity.id
_entity.type
_entity.pdbx_description
1 polymer ?
#
loop_
_entity_poly.entity_id
_entity_poly.type
_entity_poly.pdbx_seq_one_letter_code
_entity_poly.pdbx_strand_id
1 'polypeptide(L)'
;MRDDLRTLAALGIDPASLDPAPDGPLRHPSSRARIHPLSPDHKRCSSCAAPAVATCRLDLPGFGLRWLDSCRDRMIAGFELEQP
;
A
#
# COMPACT_ATOMS: atom_id res chain seq x y z
N MET A 1 0.69 13.67 12.43
CA MET A 1 -0.25 13.51 11.29
C MET A 1 0.60 12.92 10.18
N ARG A 2 0.33 11.67 9.75
CA ARG A 2 1.05 11.08 8.61
C ARG A 2 0.81 11.98 7.40
N ASP A 3 1.87 12.44 6.76
CA ASP A 3 1.75 13.04 5.43
C ASP A 3 1.94 11.91 4.41
N ASP A 4 0.90 11.08 4.28
CA ASP A 4 0.94 9.89 3.43
C ASP A 4 1.30 10.25 1.98
N LEU A 5 0.88 11.43 1.51
CA LEU A 5 1.23 11.94 0.18
C LEU A 5 2.74 12.19 0.03
N ARG A 6 3.40 12.81 1.03
CA ARG A 6 4.86 12.99 1.04
C ARG A 6 5.60 11.66 1.07
N THR A 7 5.13 10.69 1.85
CA THR A 7 5.72 9.34 1.88
C THR A 7 5.59 8.66 0.52
N LEU A 8 4.42 8.72 -0.13
CA LEU A 8 4.23 8.18 -1.47
C LEU A 8 5.14 8.86 -2.50
N ALA A 9 5.26 10.20 -2.44
CA ALA A 9 6.15 10.95 -3.31
C ALA A 9 7.64 10.55 -3.12
N ALA A 10 8.09 10.36 -1.88
CA ALA A 10 9.45 9.90 -1.58
C ALA A 10 9.73 8.47 -2.08
N LEU A 11 8.70 7.63 -2.14
CA LEU A 11 8.78 6.27 -2.69
C LEU A 11 8.54 6.22 -4.22
N GLY A 12 8.31 7.37 -4.86
CA GLY A 12 8.05 7.49 -6.29
C GLY A 12 6.70 6.91 -6.72
N ILE A 13 5.71 6.90 -5.84
CA ILE A 13 4.39 6.31 -6.08
C ILE A 13 3.41 7.43 -6.43
N ASP A 14 2.72 7.28 -7.57
CA ASP A 14 1.59 8.14 -7.92
C ASP A 14 0.32 7.69 -7.15
N PRO A 15 -0.28 8.55 -6.30
CA PRO A 15 -1.53 8.25 -5.59
C PRO A 15 -2.67 7.77 -6.51
N ALA A 16 -2.75 8.31 -7.74
CA ALA A 16 -3.81 7.97 -8.69
C ALA A 16 -3.70 6.54 -9.22
N SER A 17 -2.49 5.98 -9.21
CA SER A 17 -2.18 4.62 -9.68
C SER A 17 -2.52 3.52 -8.67
N LEU A 18 -2.83 3.90 -7.42
CA LEU A 18 -3.16 2.94 -6.37
C LEU A 18 -4.57 2.40 -6.54
N ASP A 19 -4.71 1.09 -6.31
CA ASP A 19 -6.01 0.44 -6.29
C ASP A 19 -6.93 1.09 -5.24
N PRO A 20 -8.22 1.32 -5.56
CA PRO A 20 -9.19 1.75 -4.57
C PRO A 20 -9.34 0.70 -3.47
N ALA A 21 -9.40 1.15 -2.23
CA ALA A 21 -9.69 0.29 -1.09
C ALA A 21 -11.15 0.45 -0.65
N PRO A 22 -11.83 -0.65 -0.27
CA PRO A 22 -13.21 -0.57 0.17
C PRO A 22 -13.33 0.20 1.48
N ASP A 23 -14.37 1.02 1.59
CA ASP A 23 -14.79 1.65 2.85
C ASP A 23 -15.22 0.61 3.90
N GLY A 24 -15.17 1.02 5.18
CA GLY A 24 -15.60 0.18 6.30
C GLY A 24 -14.54 -0.83 6.79
N PRO A 25 -14.92 -1.73 7.72
CA PRO A 25 -14.00 -2.67 8.35
C PRO A 25 -13.44 -3.65 7.32
N LEU A 26 -12.12 -3.85 7.36
CA LEU A 26 -11.47 -4.87 6.54
C LEU A 26 -11.95 -6.25 6.96
N ARG A 27 -12.67 -6.94 6.08
CA ARG A 27 -12.82 -8.38 6.23
C ARG A 27 -11.44 -8.99 6.00
N HIS A 28 -10.91 -9.66 7.02
CA HIS A 28 -9.62 -10.36 7.03
C HIS A 28 -9.21 -11.09 5.73
N PRO A 29 -10.11 -11.73 4.96
CA PRO A 29 -9.73 -12.34 3.67
C PRO A 29 -9.19 -11.33 2.64
N SER A 30 -9.70 -10.09 2.62
CA SER A 30 -9.42 -9.12 1.55
C SER A 30 -7.96 -8.64 1.57
N SER A 31 -7.44 -8.27 2.74
CA SER A 31 -6.03 -7.85 2.87
C SER A 31 -5.08 -9.04 2.76
N ARG A 32 -5.44 -10.19 3.35
CA ARG A 32 -4.62 -11.41 3.26
C ARG A 32 -4.49 -11.92 1.82
N ALA A 33 -5.57 -11.88 1.04
CA ALA A 33 -5.55 -12.31 -0.36
C ALA A 33 -4.60 -11.45 -1.24
N ARG A 34 -4.44 -10.15 -0.94
CA ARG A 34 -3.55 -9.27 -1.71
C ARG A 34 -2.07 -9.61 -1.57
N ILE A 35 -1.65 -10.24 -0.47
CA ILE A 35 -0.24 -10.54 -0.17
C ILE A 35 0.05 -12.05 -0.09
N HIS A 36 -0.97 -12.90 -0.17
CA HIS A 36 -0.79 -14.34 -0.08
C HIS A 36 -0.19 -14.87 -1.40
N PRO A 37 0.94 -15.60 -1.36
CA PRO A 37 1.68 -15.99 -2.57
C PRO A 37 0.91 -16.96 -3.49
N LEU A 38 -0.07 -17.68 -2.93
CA LEU A 38 -0.94 -18.58 -3.70
C LEU A 38 -2.28 -17.95 -4.08
N SER A 39 -2.49 -16.67 -3.76
CA SER A 39 -3.71 -15.98 -4.17
C SER A 39 -3.66 -15.68 -5.67
N PRO A 40 -4.72 -15.95 -6.44
CA PRO A 40 -4.80 -15.52 -7.84
C PRO A 40 -4.77 -13.98 -7.95
N ASP A 41 -5.15 -13.28 -6.88
CA ASP A 41 -5.15 -11.81 -6.78
C ASP A 41 -3.89 -11.25 -6.11
N HIS A 42 -2.79 -12.02 -6.06
CA HIS A 42 -1.54 -11.56 -5.43
C HIS A 42 -1.05 -10.27 -6.10
N LYS A 43 -1.00 -9.20 -5.31
CA LYS A 43 -0.61 -7.87 -5.77
C LYS A 43 0.90 -7.72 -5.80
N ARG A 44 1.32 -6.77 -6.63
CA ARG A 44 2.71 -6.34 -6.76
C ARG A 44 2.91 -5.04 -5.99
N CYS A 45 4.15 -4.78 -5.61
CA CYS A 45 4.52 -3.57 -4.93
C CYS A 45 4.16 -2.35 -5.78
N SER A 46 3.46 -1.39 -5.19
CA SER A 46 3.01 -0.16 -5.84
C SER A 46 4.16 0.74 -6.34
N SER A 47 5.39 0.53 -5.84
CA SER A 47 6.58 1.31 -6.24
C SER A 47 7.44 0.61 -7.29
N CYS A 48 7.72 -0.69 -7.13
CA CYS A 48 8.72 -1.40 -7.95
C CYS A 48 8.20 -2.66 -8.65
N ALA A 49 6.91 -2.97 -8.53
CA ALA A 49 6.27 -4.16 -9.09
C ALA A 49 6.81 -5.53 -8.61
N ALA A 50 7.72 -5.59 -7.64
CA ALA A 50 8.13 -6.83 -6.98
C ALA A 50 6.95 -7.47 -6.21
N PRO A 51 6.98 -8.78 -5.89
CA PRO A 51 5.91 -9.42 -5.12
C PRO A 51 5.64 -8.69 -3.79
N ALA A 52 4.38 -8.32 -3.54
CA ALA A 52 4.01 -7.65 -2.30
C ALA A 52 3.97 -8.65 -1.14
N VAL A 53 4.46 -8.23 0.02
CA VAL A 53 4.46 -9.00 1.27
C VAL A 53 3.70 -8.28 2.39
N ALA A 54 3.42 -7.00 2.20
CA ALA A 54 2.62 -6.18 3.10
C ALA A 54 1.61 -5.36 2.29
N THR A 55 0.47 -5.08 2.90
CA THR A 55 -0.57 -4.23 2.32
C THR A 55 -1.19 -3.38 3.42
N CYS A 56 -1.43 -2.10 3.13
CA CYS A 56 -2.11 -1.20 4.04
C CYS A 56 -3.10 -0.30 3.30
N ARG A 57 -4.04 0.28 4.06
CA ARG A 57 -4.97 1.30 3.56
C ARG A 57 -4.48 2.68 3.94
N LEU A 58 -4.42 3.56 2.96
CA LEU A 58 -4.15 4.98 3.14
C LEU A 58 -5.40 5.77 2.78
N ASP A 59 -5.76 6.75 3.61
CA ASP A 59 -6.80 7.72 3.26
C ASP A 59 -6.11 8.94 2.65
N LEU A 60 -6.23 9.08 1.32
CA LEU A 60 -5.49 10.09 0.57
C LEU A 60 -6.41 11.25 0.19
N PRO A 61 -6.09 12.50 0.60
CA PRO A 61 -6.86 13.68 0.23
C PRO A 61 -7.05 13.77 -1.29
N GLY A 62 -8.30 13.85 -1.75
CA GLY A 62 -8.66 13.93 -3.17
C GLY A 62 -8.68 12.59 -3.92
N PHE A 63 -8.22 11.49 -3.32
CA PHE A 63 -8.22 10.15 -3.94
C PHE A 63 -9.04 9.12 -3.15
N GLY A 64 -9.39 9.43 -1.90
CA GLY A 64 -10.08 8.53 -0.98
C GLY A 64 -9.17 7.41 -0.49
N LEU A 65 -9.79 6.31 -0.05
CA LEU A 65 -9.07 5.14 0.44
C LEU A 65 -8.37 4.38 -0.68
N ARG A 66 -7.08 4.14 -0.49
CA ARG A 66 -6.21 3.44 -1.44
C ARG A 66 -5.43 2.32 -0.79
N TRP A 67 -5.19 1.26 -1.56
CA TRP A 67 -4.28 0.19 -1.15
C TRP A 67 -2.84 0.57 -1.50
N LEU A 68 -1.97 0.51 -0.50
CA LEU A 68 -0.52 0.52 -0.70
C LEU A 68 -0.02 -0.90 -0.48
N ASP A 69 0.42 -1.55 -1.56
CA ASP A 69 1.04 -2.87 -1.51
C ASP A 69 2.56 -2.72 -1.59
N SER A 70 3.28 -3.36 -0.66
CA SER A 70 4.72 -3.15 -0.48
C SER A 70 5.48 -4.47 -0.53
N CYS A 71 6.59 -4.47 -1.27
CA CYS A 71 7.62 -5.49 -1.08
C CYS A 71 8.37 -5.21 0.24
N ARG A 72 9.22 -6.15 0.67
CA ARG A 72 9.97 -6.03 1.93
C ARG A 72 10.77 -4.73 2.00
N ASP A 73 11.51 -4.40 0.95
CA ASP A 73 12.42 -3.25 0.95
C ASP A 73 11.65 -1.92 1.01
N ARG A 74 10.54 -1.82 0.26
CA ARG A 74 9.70 -0.61 0.26
C ARG A 74 8.86 -0.47 1.54
N MET A 75 8.50 -1.58 2.17
CA MET A 75 7.88 -1.58 3.50
C MET A 75 8.85 -1.01 4.54
N ILE A 76 10.11 -1.45 4.53
CA ILE A 76 11.15 -0.95 5.45
C ILE A 76 11.45 0.52 5.18
N ALA A 77 11.68 0.90 3.92
CA ALA A 77 11.93 2.30 3.56
C ALA A 77 10.76 3.22 3.95
N GLY A 78 9.51 2.75 3.79
CA GLY A 78 8.34 3.47 4.28
C GLY A 78 8.37 3.67 5.79
N PHE A 79 8.65 2.61 6.55
CA PHE A 79 8.75 2.68 8.01
C PHE A 79 9.86 3.64 8.48
N GLU A 80 11.01 3.67 7.81
CA GLU A 80 12.11 4.59 8.11
C GLU A 80 11.72 6.06 7.87
N LEU A 81 10.94 6.34 6.82
CA LEU A 81 10.41 7.68 6.54
C LEU A 81 9.35 8.14 7.54
N GLU A 82 8.73 7.21 8.26
CA GLU A 82 7.73 7.48 9.30
C GLU A 82 8.36 7.74 10.68
N GLN A 83 9.64 7.41 10.87
CA GLN A 83 10.35 7.73 12.10
C GLN A 83 10.82 9.20 12.08
N PRO A 84 10.59 9.97 13.16
CA PRO A 84 11.01 11.37 13.25
C PRO A 84 12.52 11.56 13.30
#